data_AF-A0A5D2NEC6-F1
#
_entry.id   AF-A0A5D2NEC6-F1
#
_cell.length_a   1.000
_cell.length_b   1.000
_cell.length_c   1.000
_cell.angle_alpha   90.00
_cell.angle_beta   90.00
_cell.angle_gamma   90.00
#
_symmetry.space_group_name_H-M   'P 1'
#
loop_
_entity.id
_entity.type
_entity.pdbx_description
1 polymer ?
#
loop_
_entity_poly.entity_id
_entity_poly.type
_entity_poly.pdbx_seq_one_letter_code
_entity_poly.pdbx_strand_id
1 'polypeptide(L)'
;MVNDFQRGSLSTRLGIPMIYGIDSVHGNNNVYKATIFPHNIGLGASRDPELVNKIGAATALETRATGIPYAFAPCIAVCRDPRWGRCYESYSEDPQIVKDMTDIIPGLQGNIPTDSPKGVPFVAGKNNVVACSKHYVGDGGTTKGINENNTVIDWQGLLSIHMPAYHTSIMKGVSTVMISYSSWNGIKMHANRELITGFLKNTLGFKGFVISDWEGLDRITYPPHANYSYSIQAGIHAGIDMVMVPYNYKEFIDGLTFHVKNNVIPMSRIDDAVRRILRVKFVMGLFENPLADNSLVDQLGSQEHRELAREAVRKSLVLLKNGQSLNRPLLPLPKKTSKILVAGSHADNLGYQCGG
;
A
#
# COMPACT_ATOMS: atom_id res chain seq x y z
N MET A 1 10.22 3.77 20.92
CA MET A 1 10.07 4.66 19.74
C MET A 1 8.62 5.03 19.46
N VAL A 2 7.76 4.17 18.91
CA VAL A 2 6.38 4.57 18.51
C VAL A 2 5.59 5.15 19.68
N ASN A 3 5.62 4.51 20.85
CA ASN A 3 4.98 5.01 22.07
C ASN A 3 5.54 6.37 22.53
N ASP A 4 6.81 6.69 22.25
CA ASP A 4 7.42 7.97 22.62
C ASP A 4 6.86 9.10 21.75
N PHE A 5 6.81 8.89 20.43
CA PHE A 5 6.16 9.82 19.50
C PHE A 5 4.67 9.98 19.82
N GLN A 6 4.01 8.87 20.18
CA GLN A 6 2.62 8.89 20.59
C GLN A 6 2.41 9.78 21.81
N ARG A 7 3.21 9.62 22.87
CA ARG A 7 3.14 10.45 24.08
C ARG A 7 3.32 11.93 23.76
N GLY A 8 4.20 12.28 22.84
CA GLY A 8 4.34 13.65 22.35
C GLY A 8 3.08 14.18 21.64
N SER A 9 2.41 13.36 20.83
CA SER A 9 1.14 13.76 20.20
C SER A 9 0.00 13.94 21.21
N LEU A 10 -0.06 13.07 22.23
CA LEU A 10 -1.08 13.08 23.27
C LEU A 10 -0.91 14.22 24.27
N SER A 11 0.29 14.79 24.42
CA SER A 11 0.52 15.95 25.30
C SER A 11 0.03 17.28 24.72
N THR A 12 -0.52 17.28 23.50
CA THR A 12 -1.11 18.48 22.89
C THR A 12 -2.45 18.84 23.54
N ARG A 13 -2.91 20.09 23.37
CA ARG A 13 -4.18 20.59 23.94
C ARG A 13 -5.40 19.67 23.68
N LEU A 14 -5.45 19.04 22.50
CA LEU A 14 -6.57 18.18 22.09
C LEU A 14 -6.26 16.67 22.20
N GLY A 15 -5.03 16.31 22.57
CA GLY A 15 -4.62 14.91 22.71
C GLY A 15 -4.88 14.03 21.48
N ILE A 16 -4.78 14.57 20.27
CA ILE A 16 -5.08 13.80 19.05
C ILE A 16 -3.94 12.80 18.79
N PRO A 17 -4.22 11.48 18.78
CA PRO A 17 -3.18 10.48 18.56
C PRO A 17 -2.59 10.59 17.15
N MET A 18 -1.27 10.47 17.02
CA MET A 18 -0.63 10.31 15.70
C MET A 18 -0.91 8.91 15.12
N ILE A 19 -0.89 8.79 13.79
CA ILE A 19 -0.98 7.50 13.10
C ILE A 19 0.35 7.24 12.40
N TYR A 20 1.07 6.19 12.82
CA TYR A 20 2.37 5.84 12.27
C TYR A 20 2.18 4.87 11.10
N GLY A 21 2.69 5.20 9.91
CA GLY A 21 2.64 4.36 8.72
C GLY A 21 3.99 3.71 8.39
N ILE A 22 3.97 2.51 7.81
CA ILE A 22 5.16 1.81 7.31
C ILE A 22 4.84 0.98 6.07
N ASP A 23 5.83 0.73 5.21
CA ASP A 23 5.72 -0.22 4.11
C ASP A 23 5.78 -1.67 4.62
N SER A 24 4.63 -2.22 5.04
CA SER A 24 4.46 -3.66 5.29
C SER A 24 3.90 -4.36 4.05
N VAL A 25 4.70 -4.44 2.97
CA VAL A 25 4.23 -4.82 1.62
C VAL A 25 4.33 -6.32 1.28
N HIS A 26 5.14 -7.07 2.01
CA HIS A 26 5.26 -8.54 1.91
C HIS A 26 5.59 -9.14 3.29
N GLY A 27 4.81 -8.72 4.30
CA GLY A 27 5.15 -8.82 5.73
C GLY A 27 5.70 -7.50 6.27
N ASN A 28 6.02 -7.46 7.57
CA ASN A 28 6.62 -6.28 8.24
C ASN A 28 8.12 -6.16 7.92
N ASN A 29 8.42 -6.03 6.63
CA ASN A 29 9.72 -6.30 6.00
C ASN A 29 10.88 -5.40 6.43
N ASN A 30 10.61 -4.21 6.96
CA ASN A 30 11.65 -3.33 7.51
C ASN A 30 12.20 -3.81 8.86
N VAL A 31 11.55 -4.79 9.50
CA VAL A 31 11.83 -5.19 10.88
C VAL A 31 12.62 -6.49 10.91
N TYR A 32 13.75 -6.47 11.59
CA TYR A 32 14.58 -7.66 11.80
C TYR A 32 13.75 -8.80 12.43
N LYS A 33 13.90 -10.02 11.88
CA LYS A 33 13.17 -11.25 12.22
C LYS A 33 11.70 -11.32 11.80
N ALA A 34 11.10 -10.28 11.24
CA ALA A 34 9.74 -10.38 10.70
C ALA A 34 9.62 -11.53 9.68
N THR A 35 8.42 -12.10 9.55
CA THR A 35 8.16 -13.04 8.46
C THR A 35 8.14 -12.29 7.14
N ILE A 36 8.90 -12.79 6.17
CA ILE A 36 8.92 -12.29 4.80
C ILE A 36 8.11 -13.23 3.92
N PHE A 37 7.02 -12.71 3.33
CA PHE A 37 6.18 -13.42 2.38
C PHE A 37 6.71 -13.25 0.94
N PRO A 38 6.29 -14.09 -0.02
CA PRO A 38 6.54 -13.84 -1.43
C PRO A 38 6.03 -12.45 -1.82
N HIS A 39 6.78 -11.75 -2.67
CA HIS A 39 6.30 -10.54 -3.32
C HIS A 39 5.05 -10.79 -4.16
N ASN A 40 4.29 -9.71 -4.41
CA ASN A 40 2.94 -9.76 -4.98
C ASN A 40 2.86 -10.55 -6.29
N ILE A 41 3.86 -10.45 -7.18
CA ILE A 41 3.87 -11.23 -8.43
C ILE A 41 3.80 -12.75 -8.18
N GLY A 42 4.49 -13.24 -7.14
CA GLY A 42 4.43 -14.65 -6.73
C GLY A 42 3.09 -15.01 -6.10
N LEU A 43 2.51 -14.09 -5.30
CA LEU A 43 1.17 -14.28 -4.74
C LEU A 43 0.10 -14.31 -5.84
N GLY A 44 0.26 -13.50 -6.88
CA GLY A 44 -0.53 -13.55 -8.08
C GLY A 44 -0.53 -14.93 -8.71
N ALA A 45 0.66 -15.53 -8.90
CA ALA A 45 0.82 -16.87 -9.45
C ALA A 45 0.05 -17.97 -8.69
N SER A 46 -0.21 -17.77 -7.39
CA SER A 46 -0.99 -18.73 -6.59
C SER A 46 -2.47 -18.81 -6.96
N ARG A 47 -3.03 -17.72 -7.53
CA ARG A 47 -4.48 -17.56 -7.82
C ARG A 47 -5.36 -17.88 -6.60
N ASP A 48 -4.87 -17.59 -5.40
CA ASP A 48 -5.50 -17.93 -4.12
C ASP A 48 -5.74 -16.65 -3.27
N PRO A 49 -6.88 -15.97 -3.47
CA PRO A 49 -7.23 -14.78 -2.69
C PRO A 49 -7.38 -15.06 -1.18
N GLU A 50 -7.79 -16.28 -0.79
CA GLU A 50 -7.92 -16.68 0.61
C GLU A 50 -6.55 -16.76 1.29
N LEU A 51 -5.55 -17.31 0.60
CA LEU A 51 -4.16 -17.28 1.06
C LEU A 51 -3.69 -15.84 1.28
N VAL A 52 -3.97 -14.94 0.32
CA VAL A 52 -3.57 -13.54 0.40
C VAL A 52 -4.29 -12.80 1.54
N ASN A 53 -5.54 -13.15 1.85
CA ASN A 53 -6.24 -12.67 3.04
C ASN A 53 -5.53 -13.09 4.34
N LYS A 54 -5.16 -14.38 4.46
CA LYS A 54 -4.40 -14.90 5.62
C LYS A 54 -3.05 -14.20 5.77
N ILE A 55 -2.36 -13.92 4.66
CA ILE A 55 -1.10 -13.16 4.66
C ILE A 55 -1.33 -11.74 5.19
N GLY A 56 -2.42 -11.08 4.77
CA GLY A 56 -2.82 -9.77 5.29
C GLY A 56 -3.04 -9.80 6.81
N ALA A 57 -3.72 -10.82 7.33
CA ALA A 57 -3.96 -10.98 8.76
C ALA A 57 -2.66 -11.20 9.57
N ALA A 58 -1.77 -12.08 9.10
CA ALA A 58 -0.45 -12.28 9.70
C ALA A 58 0.38 -10.98 9.66
N THR A 59 0.38 -10.27 8.52
CA THR A 59 1.09 -9.00 8.34
C THR A 59 0.57 -7.93 9.30
N ALA A 60 -0.76 -7.86 9.53
CA ALA A 60 -1.34 -6.93 10.48
C ALA A 60 -0.86 -7.19 11.91
N LEU A 61 -0.83 -8.45 12.34
CA LEU A 61 -0.34 -8.85 13.65
C LEU A 61 1.14 -8.51 13.83
N GLU A 62 2.00 -8.84 12.86
CA GLU A 62 3.43 -8.50 12.92
C GLU A 62 3.69 -7.00 12.87
N THR A 63 2.87 -6.24 12.14
CA THR A 63 2.97 -4.77 12.11
C THR A 63 2.57 -4.19 13.47
N ARG A 64 1.47 -4.68 14.05
CA ARG A 64 1.01 -4.29 15.40
C ARG A 64 1.96 -4.73 16.52
N ALA A 65 2.67 -5.85 16.37
CA ALA A 65 3.73 -6.30 17.28
C ALA A 65 4.84 -5.26 17.46
N THR A 66 5.03 -4.39 16.46
CA THR A 66 6.00 -3.27 16.50
C THR A 66 5.36 -1.93 16.89
N GLY A 67 4.10 -1.95 17.30
CA GLY A 67 3.32 -0.77 17.69
C GLY A 67 2.78 0.05 16.52
N ILE A 68 2.97 -0.38 15.28
CA ILE A 68 2.62 0.41 14.09
C ILE A 68 1.16 0.11 13.67
N PRO A 69 0.29 1.13 13.54
CA PRO A 69 -1.13 0.96 13.25
C PRO A 69 -1.51 1.01 11.76
N TYR A 70 -0.58 1.33 10.85
CA TYR A 70 -0.91 1.63 9.44
C TYR A 70 0.14 1.04 8.49
N ALA A 71 -0.33 0.20 7.55
CA ALA A 71 0.48 -0.40 6.50
C ALA A 71 0.21 0.29 5.14
N PHE A 72 1.28 0.70 4.44
CA PHE A 72 1.22 1.18 3.07
C PHE A 72 1.08 0.02 2.06
N ALA A 73 0.04 -0.79 2.22
CA ALA A 73 -0.26 -1.95 1.38
C ALA A 73 -1.78 -2.16 1.26
N PRO A 74 -2.29 -2.71 0.15
CA PRO A 74 -1.55 -3.28 -0.98
C PRO A 74 -1.16 -2.32 -2.11
N CYS A 75 -0.05 -2.64 -2.79
CA CYS A 75 0.17 -2.18 -4.17
C CYS A 75 -0.79 -2.94 -5.10
N ILE A 76 -1.70 -2.24 -5.73
CA ILE A 76 -2.70 -2.77 -6.68
C ILE A 76 -2.46 -2.23 -8.09
N ALA A 77 -1.19 -1.92 -8.39
CA ALA A 77 -0.74 -1.67 -9.75
C ALA A 77 -1.11 -2.86 -10.64
N VAL A 78 -1.42 -2.57 -11.89
CA VAL A 78 -1.48 -3.55 -12.97
C VAL A 78 -0.27 -3.30 -13.85
N CYS A 79 0.84 -3.99 -13.58
CA CYS A 79 2.09 -3.84 -14.35
C CYS A 79 1.87 -4.27 -15.81
N ARG A 80 2.07 -3.36 -16.75
CA ARG A 80 1.91 -3.61 -18.20
C ARG A 80 3.23 -3.71 -18.95
N ASP A 81 4.34 -3.47 -18.26
CA ASP A 81 5.69 -3.54 -18.82
C ASP A 81 6.67 -4.04 -17.75
N PRO A 82 7.20 -5.28 -17.88
CA PRO A 82 8.05 -5.87 -16.86
C PRO A 82 9.43 -5.21 -16.73
N ARG A 83 9.76 -4.23 -17.59
CA ARG A 83 10.93 -3.36 -17.39
C ARG A 83 10.78 -2.45 -16.19
N TRP A 84 9.55 -2.26 -15.71
CA TRP A 84 9.27 -1.46 -14.53
C TRP A 84 9.87 -2.08 -13.28
N GLY A 85 10.72 -1.32 -12.58
CA GLY A 85 11.44 -1.77 -11.39
C GLY A 85 10.54 -2.21 -10.23
N ARG A 86 9.25 -1.85 -10.24
CA ARG A 86 8.26 -2.24 -9.23
C ARG A 86 7.28 -3.31 -9.73
N CYS A 87 7.56 -3.96 -10.86
CA CYS A 87 6.65 -4.96 -11.43
C CYS A 87 6.43 -6.16 -10.48
N TYR A 88 7.38 -6.47 -9.60
CA TYR A 88 7.22 -7.51 -8.57
C TYR A 88 6.19 -7.14 -7.48
N GLU A 89 5.89 -5.85 -7.29
CA GLU A 89 4.84 -5.36 -6.40
C GLU A 89 3.43 -5.44 -7.04
N SER A 90 3.35 -5.72 -8.34
CA SER A 90 2.08 -5.98 -9.03
C SER A 90 1.72 -7.46 -8.95
N TYR A 91 0.49 -7.79 -8.59
CA TYR A 91 0.05 -9.20 -8.56
C TYR A 91 -0.02 -9.81 -9.96
N SER A 92 -0.39 -9.03 -10.97
CA SER A 92 -0.53 -9.53 -12.35
C SER A 92 -0.57 -8.39 -13.34
N GLU A 93 -0.30 -8.69 -14.61
CA GLU A 93 -0.67 -7.82 -15.73
C GLU A 93 -2.18 -7.85 -16.03
N ASP A 94 -2.89 -8.89 -15.56
CA ASP A 94 -4.34 -9.04 -15.69
C ASP A 94 -5.07 -8.32 -14.55
N PRO A 95 -5.90 -7.30 -14.85
CA PRO A 95 -6.68 -6.56 -13.86
C PRO A 95 -7.59 -7.43 -13.00
N GLN A 96 -8.09 -8.56 -13.52
CA GLN A 96 -9.01 -9.43 -12.77
C GLN A 96 -8.27 -10.12 -11.62
N ILE A 97 -7.04 -10.59 -11.84
CA ILE A 97 -6.23 -11.17 -10.77
C ILE A 97 -5.90 -10.12 -9.71
N VAL A 98 -5.50 -8.90 -10.12
CA VAL A 98 -5.21 -7.81 -9.17
C VAL A 98 -6.44 -7.47 -8.33
N LYS A 99 -7.62 -7.44 -8.95
CA LYS A 99 -8.91 -7.23 -8.28
C LYS A 99 -9.19 -8.33 -7.25
N ASP A 100 -8.96 -9.59 -7.58
CA ASP A 100 -9.18 -10.72 -6.65
C ASP A 100 -8.22 -10.64 -5.45
N MET A 101 -6.95 -10.29 -5.68
CA MET A 101 -5.93 -10.15 -4.63
C MET A 101 -6.15 -8.96 -3.69
N THR A 102 -7.14 -8.09 -3.95
CA THR A 102 -7.57 -7.07 -2.97
C THR A 102 -8.14 -7.70 -1.68
N ASP A 103 -8.33 -9.02 -1.61
CA ASP A 103 -8.64 -9.77 -0.38
C ASP A 103 -7.60 -9.64 0.73
N ILE A 104 -6.39 -9.13 0.43
CA ILE A 104 -5.43 -8.71 1.46
C ILE A 104 -5.97 -7.58 2.36
N ILE A 105 -6.86 -6.73 1.84
CA ILE A 105 -7.40 -5.57 2.58
C ILE A 105 -8.23 -6.01 3.81
N PRO A 106 -9.23 -6.90 3.68
CA PRO A 106 -9.92 -7.44 4.85
C PRO A 106 -9.01 -8.32 5.73
N GLY A 107 -7.90 -8.87 5.20
CA GLY A 107 -6.87 -9.49 6.04
C GLY A 107 -6.19 -8.47 6.95
N LEU A 108 -5.74 -7.35 6.36
CA LEU A 108 -5.07 -6.27 7.09
C LEU A 108 -6.00 -5.56 8.09
N GLN A 109 -7.20 -5.21 7.62
CA GLN A 109 -8.14 -4.36 8.35
C GLN A 109 -9.18 -5.15 9.18
N GLY A 110 -9.35 -6.43 8.90
CA GLY A 110 -10.49 -7.21 9.39
C GLY A 110 -11.68 -7.17 8.43
N ASN A 111 -12.60 -8.12 8.59
CA ASN A 111 -13.78 -8.24 7.73
C ASN A 111 -14.80 -7.14 8.03
N ILE A 112 -15.19 -6.40 6.98
CA ILE A 112 -16.25 -5.40 7.06
C ILE A 112 -17.60 -6.09 7.33
N PRO A 113 -18.39 -5.65 8.33
CA PRO A 113 -19.74 -6.18 8.55
C PRO A 113 -20.63 -6.01 7.31
N THR A 114 -21.49 -6.98 7.03
CA THR A 114 -22.33 -7.04 5.82
C THR A 114 -23.12 -5.76 5.56
N ASP A 115 -23.68 -5.16 6.62
CA ASP A 115 -24.55 -3.98 6.55
C ASP A 115 -23.78 -2.64 6.61
N SER A 116 -22.45 -2.68 6.53
CA SER A 116 -21.64 -1.47 6.60
C SER A 116 -21.82 -0.58 5.36
N PRO A 117 -21.89 0.75 5.53
CA PRO A 117 -21.94 1.67 4.40
C PRO A 117 -20.72 1.52 3.49
N LYS A 118 -20.96 1.46 2.18
CA LYS A 118 -19.91 1.27 1.18
C LYS A 118 -19.08 2.54 1.00
N GLY A 119 -17.77 2.36 0.79
CA GLY A 119 -16.80 3.45 0.67
C GLY A 119 -16.43 4.17 1.96
N VAL A 120 -16.97 3.74 3.10
CA VAL A 120 -16.53 4.18 4.43
C VAL A 120 -15.31 3.36 4.85
N PRO A 121 -14.24 3.98 5.39
CA PRO A 121 -13.08 3.25 5.88
C PRO A 121 -13.49 2.28 7.00
N PHE A 122 -12.77 1.17 7.14
CA PHE A 122 -13.02 0.17 8.17
C PHE A 122 -11.70 -0.40 8.72
N VAL A 123 -11.63 -0.59 10.04
CA VAL A 123 -10.62 -1.41 10.73
C VAL A 123 -11.29 -2.03 11.94
N ALA A 124 -11.22 -3.35 12.09
CA ALA A 124 -11.97 -4.11 13.10
C ALA A 124 -11.52 -3.84 14.54
N GLY A 125 -10.26 -3.46 14.75
CA GLY A 125 -9.75 -3.09 16.08
C GLY A 125 -8.24 -3.05 16.19
N LYS A 126 -7.75 -3.08 17.43
CA LYS A 126 -6.33 -2.87 17.78
C LYS A 126 -5.36 -3.93 17.24
N ASN A 127 -5.85 -5.12 16.86
CA ASN A 127 -5.04 -6.20 16.27
C ASN A 127 -4.93 -6.10 14.74
N ASN A 128 -5.66 -5.16 14.13
CA ASN A 128 -5.68 -4.92 12.69
C ASN A 128 -5.01 -3.58 12.38
N VAL A 129 -4.57 -3.39 11.14
CA VAL A 129 -3.94 -2.15 10.69
C VAL A 129 -4.81 -1.44 9.66
N VAL A 130 -4.64 -0.12 9.54
CA VAL A 130 -5.12 0.64 8.39
C VAL A 130 -4.41 0.11 7.14
N ALA A 131 -5.14 -0.12 6.04
CA ALA A 131 -4.58 -0.48 4.75
C ALA A 131 -4.55 0.72 3.78
N CYS A 132 -3.73 0.61 2.75
CA CYS A 132 -3.50 1.62 1.72
C CYS A 132 -3.51 1.02 0.31
N SER A 133 -4.54 1.28 -0.47
CA SER A 133 -4.49 0.97 -1.90
C SER A 133 -3.56 1.96 -2.60
N LYS A 134 -2.51 1.44 -3.26
CA LYS A 134 -1.51 2.28 -3.94
C LYS A 134 -1.05 1.72 -5.31
N HIS A 135 -0.55 2.54 -6.23
CA HIS A 135 -0.54 4.02 -6.21
C HIS A 135 -1.56 4.57 -7.22
N TYR A 136 -2.46 5.42 -6.75
CA TYR A 136 -3.60 5.91 -7.52
C TYR A 136 -3.14 6.96 -8.53
N VAL A 137 -3.28 6.76 -9.84
CA VAL A 137 -3.70 5.53 -10.54
C VAL A 137 -2.91 5.40 -11.83
N GLY A 138 -2.76 4.18 -12.33
CA GLY A 138 -2.04 3.90 -13.57
C GLY A 138 -0.53 3.85 -13.42
N ASP A 139 -0.02 3.70 -12.20
CA ASP A 139 1.41 3.51 -11.88
C ASP A 139 2.05 2.36 -12.69
N GLY A 140 1.36 1.23 -12.84
CA GLY A 140 1.82 0.09 -13.64
C GLY A 140 1.78 0.26 -15.17
N GLY A 141 1.26 1.39 -15.67
CA GLY A 141 1.06 1.66 -17.11
C GLY A 141 2.06 2.64 -17.73
N THR A 142 3.14 2.99 -17.01
CA THR A 142 4.08 4.02 -17.45
C THR A 142 4.81 3.65 -18.74
N THR A 143 5.05 4.66 -19.57
CA THR A 143 5.70 4.49 -20.87
C THR A 143 7.07 3.82 -20.72
N LYS A 144 7.26 2.69 -21.42
CA LYS A 144 8.47 1.85 -21.37
C LYS A 144 8.80 1.28 -19.98
N GLY A 145 7.84 1.24 -19.06
CA GLY A 145 8.06 0.83 -17.68
C GLY A 145 8.98 1.77 -16.89
N ILE A 146 9.14 3.03 -17.31
CA ILE A 146 9.98 3.99 -16.59
C ILE A 146 9.23 4.42 -15.32
N ASN A 147 9.84 4.20 -14.15
CA ASN A 147 9.24 4.56 -12.88
C ASN A 147 8.86 6.05 -12.83
N GLU A 148 7.70 6.36 -12.23
CA GLU A 148 7.19 7.74 -12.04
C GLU A 148 6.87 8.52 -13.34
N ASN A 149 6.94 7.86 -14.49
CA ASN A 149 6.80 8.51 -15.78
C ASN A 149 5.33 8.71 -16.18
N ASN A 150 5.09 9.03 -17.45
CA ASN A 150 3.77 9.25 -17.99
C ASN A 150 3.11 7.94 -18.44
N THR A 151 1.90 7.69 -17.96
CA THR A 151 1.00 6.65 -18.44
C THR A 151 0.12 7.26 -19.55
N VAL A 152 0.31 6.80 -20.78
CA VAL A 152 -0.38 7.31 -21.97
C VAL A 152 -1.44 6.30 -22.39
N ILE A 153 -2.70 6.59 -22.05
CA ILE A 153 -3.84 5.71 -22.30
C ILE A 153 -5.13 6.53 -22.33
N ASP A 154 -6.10 6.10 -23.12
CA ASP A 154 -7.41 6.73 -23.13
C ASP A 154 -8.20 6.44 -21.84
N TRP A 155 -9.32 7.12 -21.66
CA TRP A 155 -10.18 6.96 -20.49
C TRP A 155 -10.69 5.53 -20.32
N GLN A 156 -11.08 4.89 -21.42
CA GLN A 156 -11.58 3.51 -21.40
C GLN A 156 -10.51 2.54 -20.93
N GLY A 157 -9.27 2.67 -21.41
CA GLY A 157 -8.15 1.85 -20.99
C GLY A 157 -7.79 2.09 -19.52
N LEU A 158 -7.79 3.35 -19.07
CA LEU A 158 -7.58 3.66 -17.65
C LEU A 158 -8.62 2.97 -16.76
N LEU A 159 -9.91 3.07 -17.12
CA LEU A 159 -11.00 2.51 -16.33
C LEU A 159 -11.10 0.98 -16.39
N SER A 160 -10.73 0.37 -17.52
CA SER A 160 -10.78 -1.09 -17.69
C SER A 160 -9.54 -1.81 -17.14
N ILE A 161 -8.38 -1.16 -17.12
CA ILE A 161 -7.12 -1.78 -16.69
C ILE A 161 -6.72 -1.34 -15.28
N HIS A 162 -6.59 -0.04 -15.04
CA HIS A 162 -5.90 0.47 -13.84
C HIS A 162 -6.84 0.86 -12.70
N MET A 163 -8.13 1.06 -12.98
CA MET A 163 -9.14 1.45 -12.00
C MET A 163 -9.89 0.31 -11.27
N PRO A 164 -10.13 -0.89 -11.86
CA PRO A 164 -11.09 -1.85 -11.27
C PRO A 164 -10.78 -2.26 -9.83
N ALA A 165 -9.50 -2.47 -9.50
CA ALA A 165 -9.08 -2.86 -8.16
C ALA A 165 -9.32 -1.76 -7.11
N TYR A 166 -9.33 -0.47 -7.49
CA TYR A 166 -9.68 0.62 -6.57
C TYR A 166 -11.15 0.58 -6.17
N HIS A 167 -12.05 0.36 -7.14
CA HIS A 167 -13.47 0.19 -6.84
C HIS A 167 -13.68 -0.97 -5.85
N THR A 168 -13.10 -2.15 -6.11
CA THR A 168 -13.22 -3.30 -5.20
C THR A 168 -12.58 -3.02 -3.83
N SER A 169 -11.44 -2.33 -3.77
CA SER A 169 -10.79 -1.95 -2.51
C SER A 169 -11.67 -1.03 -1.65
N ILE A 170 -12.32 -0.04 -2.26
CA ILE A 170 -13.25 0.88 -1.60
C ILE A 170 -14.49 0.12 -1.08
N MET A 171 -14.97 -0.84 -1.85
CA MET A 171 -16.09 -1.71 -1.46
C MET A 171 -15.75 -2.65 -0.29
N LYS A 172 -14.46 -2.99 -0.13
CA LYS A 172 -13.90 -3.73 1.02
C LYS A 172 -13.52 -2.82 2.20
N GLY A 173 -13.82 -1.52 2.11
CA GLY A 173 -13.61 -0.56 3.19
C GLY A 173 -12.16 -0.12 3.37
N VAL A 174 -11.33 -0.13 2.32
CA VAL A 174 -9.94 0.37 2.41
C VAL A 174 -9.90 1.76 3.04
N SER A 175 -9.02 1.93 4.01
CA SER A 175 -9.03 3.15 4.83
C SER A 175 -8.30 4.32 4.19
N THR A 176 -7.32 4.05 3.33
CA THR A 176 -6.49 5.08 2.70
C THR A 176 -6.18 4.75 1.24
N VAL A 177 -5.89 5.79 0.46
CA VAL A 177 -5.40 5.66 -0.92
C VAL A 177 -4.19 6.56 -1.09
N MET A 178 -3.08 6.01 -1.58
CA MET A 178 -1.85 6.77 -1.85
C MET A 178 -1.78 7.16 -3.32
N ILE A 179 -1.44 8.41 -3.61
CA ILE A 179 -1.36 8.94 -4.97
C ILE A 179 -0.02 8.60 -5.62
N SER A 180 -0.03 8.15 -6.88
CA SER A 180 1.15 7.82 -7.68
C SER A 180 1.96 9.05 -8.06
N TYR A 181 3.29 8.92 -8.15
CA TYR A 181 4.17 9.94 -8.77
C TYR A 181 3.92 10.14 -10.26
N SER A 182 3.36 9.13 -10.92
CA SER A 182 3.16 9.11 -12.37
C SER A 182 2.27 10.26 -12.83
N SER A 183 2.31 10.48 -14.14
CA SER A 183 1.30 11.29 -14.82
C SER A 183 0.33 10.40 -15.57
N TRP A 184 -0.89 10.87 -15.78
CA TRP A 184 -1.80 10.32 -16.77
C TRP A 184 -1.99 11.34 -17.89
N ASN A 185 -1.64 10.97 -19.13
CA ASN A 185 -1.68 11.85 -20.30
C ASN A 185 -1.05 13.24 -20.07
N GLY A 186 0.09 13.26 -19.36
CA GLY A 186 0.86 14.47 -19.06
C GLY A 186 0.47 15.19 -17.76
N ILE A 187 -0.68 14.86 -17.17
CA ILE A 187 -1.15 15.49 -15.92
C ILE A 187 -0.62 14.70 -14.72
N LYS A 188 0.16 15.35 -13.85
CA LYS A 188 0.66 14.75 -12.60
C LYS A 188 -0.49 14.27 -11.73
N MET A 189 -0.44 13.02 -11.28
CA MET A 189 -1.50 12.45 -10.44
C MET A 189 -1.69 13.24 -9.14
N HIS A 190 -0.61 13.70 -8.49
CA HIS A 190 -0.69 14.58 -7.31
C HIS A 190 -1.39 15.92 -7.55
N ALA A 191 -1.50 16.40 -8.79
CA ALA A 191 -2.23 17.62 -9.15
C ALA A 191 -3.57 17.32 -9.86
N ASN A 192 -3.95 16.06 -10.03
CA ASN A 192 -5.10 15.67 -10.84
C ASN A 192 -6.41 15.71 -10.03
N ARG A 193 -7.02 16.89 -9.96
CA ARG A 193 -8.31 17.10 -9.27
C ARG A 193 -9.45 16.27 -9.84
N GLU A 194 -9.46 16.04 -11.14
CA GLU A 194 -10.52 15.27 -11.82
C GLU A 194 -10.53 13.83 -11.32
N LEU A 195 -9.37 13.18 -11.26
CA LEU A 195 -9.29 11.81 -10.75
C LEU A 195 -9.41 11.74 -9.22
N ILE A 196 -8.71 12.60 -8.46
CA ILE A 196 -8.71 12.50 -7.00
C ILE A 196 -10.06 12.94 -6.41
N THR A 197 -10.53 14.14 -6.73
CA THR A 197 -11.78 14.66 -6.18
C THR A 197 -12.98 14.21 -7.01
N GLY A 198 -12.92 14.36 -8.34
CA GLY A 198 -14.04 14.03 -9.22
C GLY A 198 -14.35 12.53 -9.23
N PHE A 199 -13.35 11.68 -9.44
CA PHE A 199 -13.57 10.25 -9.58
C PHE A 199 -13.49 9.49 -8.25
N LEU A 200 -12.34 9.50 -7.57
CA LEU A 200 -12.13 8.71 -6.34
C LEU A 200 -13.08 9.14 -5.21
N LYS A 201 -13.13 10.43 -4.88
CA LYS A 201 -13.97 10.92 -3.76
C LYS A 201 -15.46 10.99 -4.11
N ASN A 202 -15.81 11.51 -5.29
CA ASN A 202 -17.21 11.77 -5.63
C ASN A 202 -17.86 10.59 -6.37
N THR A 203 -17.25 10.07 -7.45
CA THR A 203 -17.83 8.95 -8.22
C THR A 203 -17.75 7.61 -7.48
N LEU A 204 -16.57 7.23 -6.97
CA LEU A 204 -16.40 5.97 -6.23
C LEU A 204 -16.85 6.09 -4.76
N GLY A 205 -17.18 7.30 -4.31
CA GLY A 205 -17.70 7.54 -2.97
C GLY A 205 -16.69 7.34 -1.83
N PHE A 206 -15.38 7.32 -2.10
CA PHE A 206 -14.35 7.09 -1.09
C PHE A 206 -14.43 8.10 0.06
N LYS A 207 -14.57 7.62 1.30
CA LYS A 207 -14.66 8.44 2.53
C LYS A 207 -13.46 8.29 3.47
N GLY A 208 -12.47 7.47 3.13
CA GLY A 208 -11.17 7.47 3.80
C GLY A 208 -10.35 8.72 3.47
N PHE A 209 -9.07 8.73 3.83
CA PHE A 209 -8.16 9.84 3.47
C PHE A 209 -7.19 9.47 2.35
N VAL A 210 -6.90 10.46 1.50
CA VAL A 210 -5.94 10.40 0.41
C VAL A 210 -4.59 10.90 0.91
N ILE A 211 -3.54 10.10 0.76
CA ILE A 211 -2.17 10.44 1.15
C ILE A 211 -1.29 10.64 -0.09
N SER A 212 -0.35 11.60 -0.06
CA SER A 212 0.69 11.65 -1.09
C SER A 212 1.70 10.51 -0.91
N ASP A 213 2.31 10.05 -1.99
CA ASP A 213 3.62 9.41 -1.90
C ASP A 213 4.69 10.38 -1.36
N TRP A 214 5.87 9.84 -1.03
CA TRP A 214 7.02 10.53 -0.45
C TRP A 214 7.51 11.69 -1.32
N GLU A 215 7.41 12.93 -0.84
CA GLU A 215 7.78 14.13 -1.63
C GLU A 215 6.99 14.19 -2.98
N GLY A 216 5.82 13.56 -3.04
CA GLY A 216 5.04 13.51 -4.28
C GLY A 216 4.54 14.89 -4.73
N LEU A 217 4.33 15.81 -3.79
CA LEU A 217 4.02 17.22 -4.09
C LEU A 217 5.23 17.91 -4.73
N ASP A 218 6.42 17.68 -4.21
CA ASP A 218 7.67 18.24 -4.71
C ASP A 218 7.87 17.88 -6.19
N ARG A 219 7.56 16.63 -6.53
CA ARG A 219 7.67 16.05 -7.89
C ARG A 219 6.52 16.42 -8.83
N ILE A 220 5.61 17.32 -8.44
CA ILE A 220 4.67 17.98 -9.36
C ILE A 220 5.45 18.89 -10.33
N THR A 221 6.49 19.57 -9.83
CA THR A 221 7.31 20.51 -10.61
C THR A 221 8.55 19.85 -11.21
N TYR A 222 9.10 20.47 -12.26
CA TYR A 222 10.41 20.10 -12.81
C TYR A 222 11.34 21.32 -12.84
N PRO A 223 12.54 21.24 -12.23
CA PRO A 223 13.00 20.16 -11.34
C PRO A 223 12.10 20.02 -10.10
N PRO A 224 12.14 18.87 -9.37
CA PRO A 224 11.36 18.70 -8.15
C PRO A 224 11.61 19.84 -7.16
N HIS A 225 10.57 20.25 -6.45
CA HIS A 225 10.61 21.33 -5.45
C HIS A 225 10.91 22.74 -6.01
N ALA A 226 10.94 22.94 -7.34
CA ALA A 226 11.24 24.25 -7.94
C ALA A 226 10.23 25.36 -7.57
N ASN A 227 8.98 24.99 -7.27
CA ASN A 227 7.97 25.91 -6.76
C ASN A 227 7.07 25.18 -5.75
N TYR A 228 7.57 25.03 -4.52
CA TYR A 228 6.86 24.26 -3.51
C TYR A 228 5.54 24.92 -3.05
N SER A 229 5.46 26.25 -3.10
CA SER A 229 4.20 26.97 -2.87
C SER A 229 3.11 26.53 -3.86
N TYR A 230 3.44 26.43 -5.15
CA TYR A 230 2.54 25.87 -6.16
C TYR A 230 2.22 24.39 -5.89
N SER A 231 3.22 23.58 -5.53
CA SER A 231 3.01 22.17 -5.20
C SER A 231 2.00 21.96 -4.06
N ILE A 232 2.08 22.76 -2.99
CA ILE A 232 1.10 22.76 -1.89
C ILE A 232 -0.29 23.12 -2.41
N GLN A 233 -0.42 24.22 -3.15
CA GLN A 233 -1.69 24.65 -3.70
C GLN A 233 -2.31 23.57 -4.61
N ALA A 234 -1.54 23.07 -5.58
CA ALA A 234 -1.99 22.08 -6.56
C ALA A 234 -2.41 20.76 -5.89
N GLY A 235 -1.59 20.23 -4.97
CA GLY A 235 -1.88 18.98 -4.29
C GLY A 235 -3.11 19.03 -3.38
N ILE A 236 -3.23 20.10 -2.58
CA ILE A 236 -4.36 20.25 -1.65
C ILE A 236 -5.65 20.55 -2.40
N HIS A 237 -5.61 21.34 -3.48
CA HIS A 237 -6.76 21.56 -4.37
C HIS A 237 -7.17 20.33 -5.16
N ALA A 238 -6.23 19.47 -5.55
CA ALA A 238 -6.54 18.21 -6.21
C ALA A 238 -7.35 17.28 -5.30
N GLY A 239 -7.15 17.38 -3.99
CA GLY A 239 -7.92 16.68 -2.98
C GLY A 239 -7.09 15.79 -2.07
N ILE A 240 -5.76 15.94 -2.04
CA ILE A 240 -4.89 15.22 -1.09
C ILE A 240 -5.23 15.66 0.34
N ASP A 241 -5.36 14.70 1.26
CA ASP A 241 -5.78 14.94 2.65
C ASP A 241 -4.58 14.96 3.60
N MET A 242 -3.60 14.09 3.37
CA MET A 242 -2.37 13.98 4.15
C MET A 242 -1.15 14.04 3.22
N VAL A 243 -0.15 14.84 3.57
CA VAL A 243 1.06 15.02 2.78
C VAL A 243 2.24 14.35 3.47
N MET A 244 2.92 13.45 2.75
CA MET A 244 4.16 12.82 3.18
C MET A 244 5.35 13.74 2.80
N VAL A 245 5.64 14.72 3.66
CA VAL A 245 6.65 15.79 3.48
C VAL A 245 8.11 15.33 3.65
N PRO A 246 8.36 14.08 4.05
CA PRO A 246 8.68 13.61 5.41
C PRO A 246 9.73 14.39 6.23
N TYR A 247 10.47 15.34 5.67
CA TYR A 247 11.55 16.04 6.36
C TYR A 247 11.23 17.51 6.68
N ASN A 248 10.95 18.34 5.68
CA ASN A 248 10.79 19.79 5.87
C ASN A 248 9.35 20.19 6.25
N TYR A 249 8.85 19.64 7.37
CA TYR A 249 7.47 19.86 7.81
C TYR A 249 7.14 21.34 8.10
N LYS A 250 8.14 22.15 8.48
CA LYS A 250 7.95 23.58 8.76
C LYS A 250 7.56 24.35 7.51
N GLU A 251 8.29 24.15 6.42
CA GLU A 251 8.00 24.79 5.13
C GLU A 251 6.60 24.43 4.64
N PHE A 252 6.21 23.14 4.73
CA PHE A 252 4.86 22.71 4.35
C PHE A 252 3.78 23.38 5.20
N ILE A 253 3.94 23.38 6.53
CA ILE A 253 2.97 24.00 7.46
C ILE A 253 2.84 25.50 7.20
N ASP A 254 3.96 26.20 7.04
CA ASP A 254 4.00 27.64 6.81
C ASP A 254 3.36 27.99 5.45
N GLY A 255 3.71 27.25 4.40
CA GLY A 255 3.16 27.42 3.05
C GLY A 255 1.65 27.13 2.99
N LEU A 256 1.19 26.04 3.60
CA LEU A 256 -0.24 25.72 3.67
C LEU A 256 -1.00 26.78 4.49
N THR A 257 -0.44 27.22 5.62
CA THR A 257 -1.03 28.27 6.46
C THR A 257 -1.14 29.59 5.68
N PHE A 258 -0.11 29.94 4.92
CA PHE A 258 -0.12 31.11 4.05
C PHE A 258 -1.24 31.04 3.01
N HIS A 259 -1.38 29.90 2.31
CA HIS A 259 -2.44 29.71 1.31
C HIS A 259 -3.85 29.81 1.90
N VAL A 260 -4.06 29.26 3.10
CA VAL A 260 -5.35 29.34 3.79
C VAL A 260 -5.66 30.77 4.23
N LYS A 261 -4.70 31.46 4.86
CA LYS A 261 -4.89 32.86 5.32
C LYS A 261 -5.19 33.83 4.18
N ASN A 262 -4.66 33.57 2.99
CA ASN A 262 -4.87 34.39 1.80
C ASN A 262 -6.05 33.90 0.92
N ASN A 263 -6.90 33.00 1.42
CA ASN A 263 -8.04 32.42 0.70
C ASN A 263 -7.67 31.73 -0.64
N VAL A 264 -6.41 31.35 -0.81
CA VAL A 264 -5.97 30.53 -1.96
C VAL A 264 -6.53 29.13 -1.81
N ILE A 265 -6.43 28.55 -0.60
CA ILE A 265 -7.07 27.28 -0.23
C ILE A 265 -8.24 27.58 0.71
N PRO A 266 -9.49 27.20 0.35
CA PRO A 266 -10.63 27.48 1.22
C PRO A 266 -10.62 26.58 2.47
N MET A 267 -11.09 27.13 3.60
CA MET A 267 -11.20 26.35 4.86
C MET A 267 -12.03 25.07 4.72
N SER A 268 -13.04 25.06 3.83
CA SER A 268 -13.83 23.85 3.55
C SER A 268 -12.98 22.68 3.02
N ARG A 269 -11.88 22.96 2.31
CA ARG A 269 -10.92 21.95 1.87
C ARG A 269 -10.13 21.39 3.05
N ILE A 270 -9.67 22.25 3.95
CA ILE A 270 -8.99 21.84 5.19
C ILE A 270 -9.93 20.98 6.06
N ASP A 271 -11.18 21.41 6.22
CA ASP A 271 -12.19 20.68 6.98
C ASP A 271 -12.50 19.30 6.37
N ASP A 272 -12.57 19.18 5.03
CA ASP A 272 -12.69 17.87 4.37
C ASP A 272 -11.49 16.97 4.65
N ALA A 273 -10.26 17.49 4.53
CA ALA A 273 -9.03 16.72 4.79
C ALA A 273 -9.00 16.21 6.23
N VAL A 274 -9.19 17.12 7.19
CA VAL A 274 -9.15 16.81 8.63
C VAL A 274 -10.29 15.85 9.00
N ARG A 275 -11.50 16.04 8.47
CA ARG A 275 -12.63 15.12 8.71
C ARG A 275 -12.31 13.69 8.25
N ARG A 276 -11.63 13.52 7.11
CA ARG A 276 -11.24 12.20 6.59
C ARG A 276 -10.15 11.55 7.44
N ILE A 277 -9.13 12.32 7.83
CA ILE A 277 -8.05 11.84 8.71
C ILE A 277 -8.62 11.42 10.07
N LEU A 278 -9.43 12.28 10.68
CA LEU A 278 -10.05 11.98 11.97
C LEU A 278 -11.01 10.80 11.87
N ARG A 279 -11.80 10.68 10.80
CA ARG A 279 -12.68 9.52 10.57
C ARG A 279 -11.89 8.22 10.63
N VAL A 280 -10.78 8.10 9.90
CA VAL A 280 -9.97 6.87 9.91
C VAL A 280 -9.42 6.60 11.32
N LYS A 281 -8.89 7.63 12.00
CA LYS A 281 -8.36 7.48 13.37
C LYS A 281 -9.43 7.03 14.38
N PHE A 282 -10.65 7.56 14.31
CA PHE A 282 -11.76 7.14 15.17
C PHE A 282 -12.25 5.74 14.83
N VAL A 283 -12.50 5.46 13.55
CA VAL A 283 -13.00 4.14 13.09
C VAL A 283 -12.07 3.02 13.52
N MET A 284 -10.76 3.25 13.46
CA MET A 284 -9.78 2.22 13.83
C MET A 284 -9.54 2.08 15.34
N GLY A 285 -10.23 2.87 16.18
CA GLY A 285 -10.08 2.84 17.63
C GLY A 285 -8.76 3.42 18.14
N LEU A 286 -8.12 4.33 17.40
CA LEU A 286 -6.81 4.90 17.75
C LEU A 286 -6.90 5.88 18.94
N PHE A 287 -8.07 6.49 19.16
CA PHE A 287 -8.31 7.33 20.33
C PHE A 287 -8.43 6.48 21.61
N GLU A 288 -9.01 5.28 21.50
CA GLU A 288 -9.21 4.35 22.61
C GLU A 288 -7.93 3.56 22.90
N ASN A 289 -7.18 3.18 21.87
CA ASN A 289 -5.96 2.38 21.97
C ASN A 289 -4.79 3.09 21.26
N PRO A 290 -4.29 4.22 21.78
CA PRO A 290 -3.25 5.00 21.12
C PRO A 290 -1.85 4.40 21.23
N LEU A 291 -1.60 3.56 22.24
CA LEU A 291 -0.29 2.98 22.53
C LEU A 291 -0.19 1.55 21.99
N ALA A 292 1.04 1.11 21.73
CA ALA A 292 1.36 -0.26 21.33
C ALA A 292 0.93 -1.27 22.41
N ASP A 293 0.44 -2.42 21.95
CA ASP A 293 0.06 -3.56 22.81
C ASP A 293 1.23 -4.54 22.91
N ASN A 294 1.92 -4.56 24.05
CA ASN A 294 3.06 -5.43 24.28
C ASN A 294 2.70 -6.93 24.27
N SER A 295 1.42 -7.30 24.37
CA SER A 295 1.00 -8.71 24.25
C SER A 295 1.17 -9.28 22.84
N LEU A 296 1.37 -8.42 21.83
CA LEU A 296 1.54 -8.84 20.44
C LEU A 296 3.01 -9.11 20.06
N VAL A 297 3.98 -8.87 20.95
CA VAL A 297 5.41 -8.99 20.63
C VAL A 297 5.76 -10.37 20.07
N ASP A 298 5.17 -11.44 20.61
CA ASP A 298 5.42 -12.82 20.18
C ASP A 298 4.83 -13.15 18.79
N GLN A 299 4.04 -12.24 18.20
CA GLN A 299 3.58 -12.40 16.82
C GLN A 299 4.70 -12.14 15.80
N LEU A 300 5.69 -11.32 16.14
CA LEU A 300 6.77 -10.94 15.22
C LEU A 300 7.61 -12.17 14.84
N GLY A 301 7.52 -12.58 13.57
CA GLY A 301 8.24 -13.74 13.08
C GLY A 301 7.81 -15.07 13.72
N SER A 302 6.55 -15.20 14.14
CA SER A 302 6.00 -16.43 14.71
C SER A 302 6.13 -17.62 13.76
N GLN A 303 6.17 -18.84 14.32
CA GLN A 303 6.38 -20.04 13.52
C GLN A 303 5.18 -20.30 12.60
N GLU A 304 3.97 -20.01 13.07
CA GLU A 304 2.72 -20.12 12.31
C GLU A 304 2.73 -19.20 11.08
N HIS A 305 3.24 -17.97 11.23
CA HIS A 305 3.36 -17.03 10.11
C HIS A 305 4.44 -17.49 9.11
N ARG A 306 5.56 -18.05 9.59
CA ARG A 306 6.59 -18.66 8.71
C ARG A 306 6.07 -19.87 7.95
N GLU A 307 5.20 -20.67 8.56
CA GLU A 307 4.56 -21.81 7.89
C GLU A 307 3.59 -21.35 6.80
N LEU A 308 2.83 -20.28 7.05
CA LEU A 308 2.01 -19.62 6.04
C LEU A 308 2.87 -19.06 4.89
N ALA A 309 3.99 -18.40 5.20
CA ALA A 309 4.92 -17.91 4.18
C ALA A 309 5.52 -19.05 3.36
N ARG A 310 5.86 -20.17 4.00
CA ARG A 310 6.34 -21.38 3.34
C ARG A 310 5.27 -21.98 2.42
N GLU A 311 4.01 -21.99 2.83
CA GLU A 311 2.90 -22.36 1.96
C GLU A 311 2.79 -21.43 0.76
N ALA A 312 2.85 -20.12 0.98
CA ALA A 312 2.75 -19.13 -0.08
C ALA A 312 3.89 -19.27 -1.10
N VAL A 313 5.14 -19.46 -0.64
CA VAL A 313 6.29 -19.73 -1.50
C VAL A 313 6.02 -20.96 -2.36
N ARG A 314 5.60 -22.09 -1.76
CA ARG A 314 5.27 -23.32 -2.50
C ARG A 314 4.18 -23.11 -3.55
N LYS A 315 3.10 -22.40 -3.21
CA LYS A 315 1.98 -22.12 -4.13
C LYS A 315 2.33 -21.11 -5.22
N SER A 316 3.38 -20.30 -5.04
CA SER A 316 3.84 -19.32 -6.03
C SER A 316 4.73 -19.90 -7.14
N LEU A 317 5.24 -21.13 -6.97
CA LEU A 317 6.19 -21.72 -7.92
C LEU A 317 5.51 -22.11 -9.24
N VAL A 318 6.01 -21.55 -10.34
CA VAL A 318 5.55 -21.92 -11.70
C VAL A 318 6.55 -22.90 -12.32
N LEU A 319 6.13 -24.14 -12.53
CA LEU A 319 6.95 -25.17 -13.17
C LEU A 319 6.97 -24.98 -14.69
N LEU A 320 8.02 -24.34 -15.21
CA LEU A 320 8.16 -24.06 -16.65
C LEU A 320 8.65 -25.28 -17.47
N LYS A 321 9.42 -26.18 -16.85
CA LYS A 321 9.99 -27.36 -17.49
C LYS A 321 10.26 -28.47 -16.48
N ASN A 322 9.94 -29.72 -16.83
CA ASN A 322 10.18 -30.88 -15.97
C ASN A 322 10.82 -32.06 -16.74
N GLY A 323 12.09 -31.89 -17.12
CA GLY A 323 12.82 -32.88 -17.93
C GLY A 323 12.92 -32.50 -19.41
N GLN A 324 13.77 -33.23 -20.16
CA GLN A 324 13.92 -33.06 -21.61
C GLN A 324 13.01 -34.01 -22.42
N SER A 325 12.49 -35.06 -21.79
CA SER A 325 11.63 -36.07 -22.40
C SER A 325 10.37 -36.26 -21.56
N LEU A 326 9.23 -36.48 -22.22
CA LEU A 326 7.94 -36.74 -21.57
C LEU A 326 7.96 -37.95 -20.64
N ASN A 327 8.82 -38.94 -20.91
CA ASN A 327 8.82 -40.22 -20.19
C ASN A 327 9.75 -40.24 -18.96
N ARG A 328 10.49 -39.14 -18.69
CA ARG A 328 11.46 -39.08 -17.59
C ARG A 328 11.40 -37.69 -16.91
N PRO A 329 10.38 -37.44 -16.08
CA PRO A 329 10.32 -36.20 -15.31
C PRO A 329 11.48 -36.14 -14.30
N LEU A 330 12.00 -34.92 -14.08
CA LEU A 330 13.06 -34.68 -13.11
C LEU A 330 12.51 -34.49 -11.69
N LEU A 331 11.39 -33.80 -11.58
CA LEU A 331 10.72 -33.48 -10.33
C LEU A 331 9.51 -34.41 -10.11
N PRO A 332 9.24 -34.83 -8.87
CA PRO A 332 9.97 -34.49 -7.63
C PRO A 332 11.28 -35.27 -7.46
N LEU A 333 12.31 -34.63 -6.88
CA LEU A 333 13.59 -35.27 -6.57
C LEU A 333 13.47 -36.26 -5.39
N PRO A 334 14.20 -37.39 -5.41
CA PRO A 334 14.22 -38.33 -4.29
C PRO A 334 14.95 -37.72 -3.09
N LYS A 335 14.36 -37.84 -1.88
CA LYS A 335 14.99 -37.37 -0.63
C LYS A 335 16.20 -38.20 -0.22
N LYS A 336 16.24 -39.48 -0.60
CA LYS A 336 17.33 -40.42 -0.29
C LYS A 336 18.17 -40.64 -1.54
N THR A 337 19.41 -40.17 -1.51
CA THR A 337 20.40 -40.31 -2.57
C THR A 337 21.80 -40.30 -1.96
N SER A 338 22.80 -40.77 -2.68
CA SER A 338 24.18 -40.86 -2.17
C SER A 338 24.85 -39.50 -2.03
N LYS A 339 24.60 -38.58 -2.97
CA LYS A 339 25.16 -37.23 -2.98
C LYS A 339 24.32 -36.31 -3.85
N ILE A 340 24.16 -35.04 -3.44
CA ILE A 340 23.57 -33.97 -4.24
C ILE A 340 24.53 -32.78 -4.32
N LEU A 341 24.34 -31.95 -5.34
CA LEU A 341 25.00 -30.66 -5.47
C LEU A 341 23.94 -29.54 -5.39
N VAL A 342 24.24 -28.51 -4.60
CA VAL A 342 23.50 -27.25 -4.56
C VAL A 342 24.48 -26.17 -5.02
N ALA A 343 24.10 -25.37 -6.03
CA ALA A 343 24.98 -24.41 -6.67
C ALA A 343 24.21 -23.18 -7.19
N GLY A 344 24.95 -22.11 -7.51
CA GLY A 344 24.40 -20.85 -8.02
C GLY A 344 24.41 -19.73 -6.97
N SER A 345 24.47 -18.47 -7.41
CA SER A 345 24.61 -17.30 -6.53
C SER A 345 23.44 -17.07 -5.57
N HIS A 346 22.27 -17.67 -5.85
CA HIS A 346 21.04 -17.50 -5.07
C HIS A 346 20.76 -18.68 -4.12
N ALA A 347 21.62 -19.71 -4.11
CA ALA A 347 21.32 -20.95 -3.39
C ALA A 347 21.41 -20.84 -1.86
N ASP A 348 22.22 -19.91 -1.34
CA ASP A 348 22.41 -19.65 0.08
C ASP A 348 22.56 -18.13 0.34
N ASN A 349 21.59 -17.36 -0.15
CA ASN A 349 21.55 -15.91 0.07
C ASN A 349 20.13 -15.46 0.38
N LEU A 350 19.88 -15.22 1.68
CA LEU A 350 18.57 -14.82 2.19
C LEU A 350 18.10 -13.49 1.58
N GLY A 351 19.00 -12.52 1.40
CA GLY A 351 18.66 -11.22 0.81
C GLY A 351 18.19 -11.36 -0.64
N TYR A 352 18.89 -12.14 -1.45
CA TYR A 352 18.55 -12.33 -2.87
C TYR A 352 17.21 -13.04 -3.07
N GLN A 353 16.85 -14.01 -2.21
CA GLN A 353 15.53 -14.65 -2.31
C GLN A 353 14.38 -13.78 -1.78
N CYS A 354 14.66 -12.81 -0.90
CA CYS A 354 13.66 -11.87 -0.39
C CYS A 354 13.37 -10.73 -1.37
N GLY A 355 14.39 -10.26 -2.11
CA GLY A 355 14.26 -9.12 -3.02
C GLY A 355 14.34 -7.78 -2.29
N GLY A 356 13.82 -6.74 -2.96
CA GLY A 356 13.76 -5.37 -2.43
C GLY A 356 12.55 -5.12 -1.56
#